data_AF-A0A932RRF7-F1
#
_entry.id   AF-A0A932RRF7-F1
#
_cell.length_a   1.000
_cell.length_b   1.000
_cell.length_c   1.000
_cell.angle_alpha   90.00
_cell.angle_beta   90.00
_cell.angle_gamma   90.00
#
_symmetry.space_group_name_H-M   'P 1'
#
loop_
_entity.id
_entity.type
_entity.pdbx_description
1 polymer ?
#
loop_
_entity_poly.entity_id
_entity_poly.type
_entity_poly.pdbx_seq_one_letter_code
_entity_poly.pdbx_strand_id
1 'polypeptide(L)'
;MAVHYGPTHLATVAGEQGPMMLFTLAGDSFTRIGQVLFVTSLLAAGLAFHNAVNRIIFTLGRDHVLPEPLGWTGRRGGAPWVASLTQTTLGLLVITTYAVSGTDPVVHLFFWLGTTGGLGVLLLITTTSLAITTHHLRTHTPRQAILPAIATLILGVMSWLAVTGFPTLLGVPNTAIVGWLLPGGYLALAFVGVVLAVRLRGRHPDAYATLGTTPTTTSPVGAR
;
A
#
# COMPACT_ATOMS: atom_id res chain seq x y z
N MET A 1 -14.18 10.10 27.69
CA MET A 1 -14.87 10.84 26.61
C MET A 1 -16.16 11.47 27.13
N ALA A 2 -17.28 10.74 27.23
CA ALA A 2 -18.58 11.31 27.66
C ALA A 2 -18.57 11.88 29.09
N VAL A 3 -17.74 11.34 29.99
CA VAL A 3 -17.59 11.81 31.37
C VAL A 3 -16.77 13.11 31.46
N HIS A 4 -15.89 13.41 30.49
CA HIS A 4 -15.00 14.58 30.54
C HIS A 4 -15.57 15.78 29.77
N TYR A 5 -16.19 15.56 28.61
CA TYR A 5 -16.76 16.63 27.77
C TYR A 5 -18.30 16.69 27.81
N GLY A 6 -18.97 15.71 28.40
CA GLY A 6 -20.44 15.59 28.36
C GLY A 6 -20.95 15.06 27.01
N PRO A 7 -22.02 14.24 26.99
CA PRO A 7 -22.50 13.59 25.76
C PRO A 7 -22.94 14.58 24.66
N THR A 8 -23.32 15.81 25.02
CA THR A 8 -23.76 16.86 24.10
C THR A 8 -22.63 17.60 23.38
N HIS A 9 -21.43 17.72 23.99
CA HIS A 9 -20.32 18.48 23.39
C HIS A 9 -19.26 17.61 22.72
N LEU A 10 -19.37 16.28 22.85
CA LEU A 10 -18.42 15.33 22.28
C LEU A 10 -18.22 15.49 20.77
N ALA A 11 -19.30 15.65 20.00
CA ALA A 11 -19.22 15.75 18.55
C ALA A 11 -18.51 17.04 18.10
N THR A 12 -18.79 18.16 18.77
CA THR A 12 -18.14 19.45 18.53
C THR A 12 -16.65 19.41 18.89
N VAL A 13 -16.30 18.91 20.08
CA VAL A 13 -14.90 18.83 20.52
C VAL A 13 -14.10 17.85 19.64
N ALA A 14 -14.70 16.74 19.22
CA ALA A 14 -14.08 15.81 18.28
C ALA A 14 -13.86 16.43 16.89
N GLY A 15 -14.78 17.28 16.42
CA GLY A 15 -14.64 18.01 15.16
C GLY A 15 -13.51 19.04 15.19
N GLU A 16 -13.33 19.75 16.31
CA GLU A 16 -12.29 20.78 16.45
C GLU A 16 -10.90 20.20 16.73
N GLN A 17 -10.81 19.21 17.62
CA GLN A 17 -9.52 18.66 18.06
C GLN A 17 -9.07 17.46 17.23
N GLY A 18 -9.98 16.77 16.53
CA GLY A 18 -9.66 15.61 15.71
C GLY A 18 -8.86 14.55 16.50
N PRO A 19 -7.75 14.03 15.93
CA PRO A 19 -6.89 13.05 16.62
C PRO A 19 -6.29 13.55 17.94
N MET A 20 -6.16 14.86 18.13
CA MET A 20 -5.57 15.46 19.33
C MET A 20 -6.45 15.31 20.57
N MET A 21 -7.74 15.07 20.40
CA MET A 21 -8.70 14.87 21.50
C MET A 21 -8.30 13.70 22.42
N LEU A 22 -7.69 12.64 21.88
CA LEU A 22 -7.24 11.50 22.67
C LEU A 22 -6.04 11.83 23.56
N PHE A 23 -5.18 12.75 23.10
CA PHE A 23 -4.00 13.18 23.86
C PHE A 23 -4.40 14.17 24.95
N THR A 24 -5.27 15.13 24.64
CA THR A 24 -5.73 16.16 25.59
C THR A 24 -6.47 15.56 26.79
N LEU A 25 -7.19 14.44 26.61
CA LEU A 25 -7.82 13.71 27.73
C LEU A 25 -6.82 13.16 28.76
N ALA A 26 -5.57 12.93 28.39
CA ALA A 26 -4.57 12.28 29.25
C ALA A 26 -3.77 13.27 30.12
N GLY A 27 -3.97 14.58 29.96
CA GLY A 27 -3.25 15.65 30.65
C GLY A 27 -1.97 16.10 29.93
N ASP A 28 -1.44 17.26 30.33
CA ASP A 28 -0.41 18.00 29.56
C ASP A 28 0.90 17.23 29.33
N SER A 29 1.42 16.56 30.36
CA SER A 29 2.68 15.80 30.24
C SER A 29 2.52 14.58 29.32
N PHE A 30 1.41 13.85 29.43
CA PHE A 30 1.11 12.71 28.55
C PHE A 30 0.82 13.16 27.12
N THR A 31 0.18 14.32 26.94
CA THR A 31 -0.05 14.92 25.62
C THR A 31 1.27 15.16 24.90
N ARG A 32 2.25 15.79 25.55
CA ARG A 32 3.56 16.10 24.94
C ARG A 32 4.32 14.84 24.56
N ILE A 33 4.36 13.84 25.45
CA ILE A 33 5.03 12.56 25.17
C ILE A 33 4.33 11.87 23.99
N GLY A 34 2.99 11.82 24.01
CA GLY A 34 2.18 11.25 22.94
C GLY A 34 2.42 11.92 21.59
N GLN A 35 2.49 13.26 21.55
CA GLN A 35 2.81 14.01 20.34
C GLN A 35 4.20 13.69 19.80
N VAL A 36 5.22 13.63 20.65
CA VAL A 36 6.60 13.29 20.22
C VAL A 36 6.66 11.87 19.67
N LEU A 37 6.04 10.90 20.35
CA LEU A 37 5.96 9.52 19.88
C LEU A 37 5.17 9.41 18.57
N PHE A 38 4.08 10.16 18.44
CA PHE A 38 3.26 10.20 17.24
C PHE A 38 4.05 10.74 16.03
N VAL A 39 4.71 11.90 16.18
CA VAL A 39 5.53 12.49 15.11
C VAL A 39 6.69 11.56 14.73
N THR A 40 7.36 10.97 15.73
CA THR A 40 8.47 10.04 15.48
C THR A 40 8.00 8.78 14.76
N SER A 41 6.85 8.22 15.15
CA SER A 41 6.31 7.03 14.48
C SER A 41 5.85 7.30 13.06
N LEU A 42 5.30 8.49 12.76
CA LEU A 42 4.98 8.91 11.40
C LEU A 42 6.24 9.01 10.51
N LEU A 43 7.31 9.61 11.02
CA LEU A 43 8.58 9.70 10.30
C LEU A 43 9.19 8.30 10.06
N ALA A 44 9.17 7.44 11.08
CA ALA A 44 9.66 6.08 10.99
C ALA A 44 8.86 5.24 9.98
N ALA A 45 7.52 5.32 10.02
CA ALA A 45 6.64 4.65 9.06
C ALA A 45 6.86 5.15 7.63
N GLY A 46 6.97 6.48 7.44
CA GLY A 46 7.26 7.07 6.14
C GLY A 46 8.58 6.57 5.54
N LEU A 47 9.64 6.51 6.36
CA LEU A 47 10.94 5.97 5.93
C LEU A 47 10.86 4.48 5.59
N ALA A 48 10.13 3.69 6.39
CA ALA A 48 9.92 2.27 6.13
C ALA A 48 9.19 2.03 4.80
N PHE A 49 8.12 2.79 4.54
CA PHE A 49 7.39 2.73 3.26
C PHE A 49 8.25 3.16 2.08
N HIS A 50 9.04 4.23 2.23
CA HIS A 50 9.98 4.68 1.19
C HIS A 50 10.97 3.58 0.81
N ASN A 51 11.57 2.94 1.81
CA ASN A 51 12.51 1.84 1.57
C ASN A 51 11.85 0.60 0.97
N ALA A 52 10.65 0.23 1.44
CA ALA A 52 9.91 -0.92 0.92
C ALA A 52 9.51 -0.73 -0.55
N VAL A 53 8.93 0.42 -0.89
CA VAL A 53 8.48 0.73 -2.26
C VAL A 53 9.67 0.82 -3.21
N ASN A 54 10.77 1.48 -2.81
CA ASN A 54 11.99 1.52 -3.62
C ASN A 54 12.54 0.14 -3.93
N ARG A 55 12.52 -0.78 -2.96
CA ARG A 55 12.97 -2.16 -3.17
C ARG A 55 12.10 -2.88 -4.19
N ILE A 56 10.77 -2.69 -4.13
CA ILE A 56 9.83 -3.29 -5.09
C ILE A 56 10.05 -2.70 -6.49
N ILE A 57 10.10 -1.38 -6.64
CA ILE A 57 10.36 -0.69 -7.91
C ILE A 57 11.69 -1.15 -8.52
N PHE A 58 12.75 -1.23 -7.70
CA PHE A 58 14.05 -1.72 -8.10
C PHE A 58 13.97 -3.16 -8.62
N THR A 59 13.32 -4.07 -7.89
CA THR A 59 13.18 -5.48 -8.34
C THR A 59 12.41 -5.57 -9.65
N LEU A 60 11.34 -4.78 -9.80
CA LEU A 60 10.54 -4.77 -11.03
C LEU A 60 11.30 -4.17 -12.22
N GLY A 61 12.14 -3.16 -11.99
CA GLY A 61 13.00 -2.58 -13.04
C GLY A 61 14.14 -3.52 -13.43
N ARG A 62 14.75 -4.21 -12.46
CA ARG A 62 15.78 -5.22 -12.68
C ARG A 62 15.27 -6.42 -13.47
N ASP A 63 14.03 -6.84 -13.22
CA ASP A 63 13.40 -7.98 -13.90
C ASP A 63 12.70 -7.56 -15.21
N HIS A 64 12.95 -6.33 -15.70
CA HIS A 64 12.40 -5.74 -16.92
C HIS A 64 10.86 -5.65 -16.98
N VAL A 65 10.17 -5.78 -15.83
CA VAL A 65 8.71 -5.57 -15.71
C VAL A 65 8.38 -4.08 -15.84
N LEU A 66 9.20 -3.24 -15.23
CA LEU A 66 9.18 -1.77 -15.35
C LEU A 66 10.37 -1.29 -16.21
N PRO A 67 10.41 -0.01 -16.62
CA PRO A 67 11.56 0.54 -17.33
C PRO A 67 12.88 0.22 -16.63
N GLU A 68 13.84 -0.32 -17.39
CA GLU A 68 15.15 -0.76 -16.91
C GLU A 68 15.89 0.26 -16.02
N PRO A 69 15.83 1.59 -16.26
CA PRO A 69 16.51 2.55 -15.40
C PRO A 69 16.06 2.52 -13.93
N LEU A 70 14.83 2.07 -13.65
CA LEU A 70 14.34 1.91 -12.28
C LEU A 70 15.07 0.80 -11.51
N GLY A 71 15.72 -0.12 -12.23
CA GLY A 71 16.60 -1.16 -11.70
C GLY A 71 18.05 -0.73 -11.52
N TRP A 72 18.41 0.54 -11.75
CA TRP A 72 19.79 1.01 -11.59
C TRP A 72 20.14 1.34 -10.14
N THR A 73 21.37 1.00 -9.76
CA THR A 73 21.94 1.32 -8.44
C THR A 73 23.08 2.33 -8.54
N GLY A 74 23.33 3.04 -7.43
CA GLY A 74 24.39 4.04 -7.36
C GLY A 74 25.78 3.39 -7.30
N ARG A 75 26.74 3.94 -8.06
CA ARG A 75 28.13 3.46 -8.20
C ARG A 75 28.89 3.18 -6.89
N ARG A 76 28.58 3.89 -5.80
CA ARG A 76 29.31 3.82 -4.53
C ARG A 76 28.58 3.09 -3.40
N GLY A 77 27.26 2.89 -3.49
CA GLY A 77 26.46 2.44 -2.34
C GLY A 77 25.40 1.38 -2.64
N GLY A 78 25.27 0.93 -3.89
CA GLY A 78 24.27 -0.09 -4.27
C GLY A 78 22.82 0.34 -4.08
N ALA A 79 22.56 1.58 -3.63
CA ALA A 79 21.23 2.10 -3.39
C ALA A 79 20.48 2.34 -4.71
N PRO A 80 19.18 1.97 -4.80
CA PRO A 80 18.35 2.17 -6.00
C PRO A 80 17.92 3.64 -6.12
N TRP A 81 18.85 4.50 -6.52
CA TRP A 81 18.66 5.96 -6.52
C TRP A 81 17.58 6.42 -7.50
N VAL A 82 17.41 5.75 -8.64
CA VAL A 82 16.38 6.10 -9.63
C VAL A 82 14.98 5.82 -9.09
N ALA A 83 14.78 4.66 -8.44
CA ALA A 83 13.53 4.33 -7.77
C ALA A 83 13.20 5.34 -6.67
N SER A 84 14.19 5.67 -5.82
CA SER A 84 14.03 6.66 -4.75
C SER A 84 13.67 8.04 -5.29
N LEU A 85 14.36 8.50 -6.34
CA LEU A 85 14.08 9.80 -6.94
C LEU A 85 12.68 9.82 -7.53
N THR A 86 12.29 8.77 -8.25
CA THR A 86 10.94 8.64 -8.83
C THR A 86 9.86 8.71 -7.76
N GLN A 87 10.02 7.96 -6.66
CA GLN A 87 9.06 7.98 -5.55
C GLN A 87 9.00 9.34 -4.85
N THR A 88 10.15 9.95 -4.56
CA THR A 88 10.20 11.28 -3.92
C THR A 88 9.60 12.36 -4.81
N THR A 89 9.91 12.37 -6.11
CA THR A 89 9.33 13.31 -7.06
C THR A 89 7.82 13.13 -7.18
N LEU A 90 7.33 11.89 -7.23
CA LEU A 90 5.89 11.60 -7.25
C LEU A 90 5.21 12.10 -5.96
N GLY A 91 5.79 11.80 -4.80
CA GLY A 91 5.28 12.26 -3.51
C GLY A 91 5.24 13.79 -3.40
N LEU A 92 6.32 14.47 -3.82
CA LEU A 92 6.37 15.92 -3.86
C LEU A 92 5.29 16.51 -4.77
N LEU A 93 5.10 15.94 -5.96
CA LEU A 93 4.08 16.39 -6.91
C LEU A 93 2.66 16.26 -6.31
N VAL A 94 2.36 15.13 -5.68
CA VAL A 94 1.08 14.91 -4.98
C VAL A 94 0.90 15.95 -3.86
N ILE A 95 1.89 16.11 -2.97
CA ILE A 95 1.82 17.08 -1.87
C ILE A 95 1.62 18.50 -2.40
N THR A 96 2.39 18.92 -3.40
CA THR A 96 2.26 20.25 -4.00
C THR A 96 0.89 20.45 -4.63
N THR A 97 0.33 19.44 -5.30
CA THR A 97 -1.01 19.51 -5.90
C THR A 97 -2.08 19.81 -4.85
N TYR A 98 -2.05 19.10 -3.72
CA TYR A 98 -2.99 19.36 -2.63
C TYR A 98 -2.73 20.72 -1.97
N ALA A 99 -1.46 21.09 -1.77
CA ALA A 99 -1.08 22.39 -1.18
C ALA A 99 -1.56 23.59 -2.02
N VAL A 100 -1.43 23.55 -3.34
CA VAL A 100 -1.89 24.65 -4.22
C VAL A 100 -3.40 24.67 -4.40
N SER A 101 -4.08 23.53 -4.26
CA SER A 101 -5.55 23.45 -4.34
C SER A 101 -6.28 24.11 -3.15
N GLY A 102 -5.56 24.37 -2.05
CA GLY A 102 -6.14 24.94 -0.82
C GLY A 102 -7.12 24.00 -0.10
N THR A 103 -7.16 22.72 -0.48
CA THR A 103 -8.02 21.71 0.17
C THR A 103 -7.43 21.27 1.51
N ASP A 104 -8.29 20.84 2.43
CA ASP A 104 -7.85 20.33 3.74
C ASP A 104 -6.96 19.08 3.55
N PRO A 105 -5.66 19.14 3.86
CA PRO A 105 -4.73 18.03 3.66
C PRO A 105 -4.96 16.89 4.65
N VAL A 106 -5.58 17.14 5.81
CA VAL A 106 -5.89 16.07 6.76
C VAL A 106 -6.97 15.15 6.18
N VAL A 107 -7.99 15.74 5.57
CA VAL A 107 -9.10 14.99 4.98
C VAL A 107 -8.73 14.42 3.61
N HIS A 108 -8.30 15.26 2.67
CA HIS A 108 -8.22 14.86 1.27
C HIS A 108 -6.88 14.23 0.89
N LEU A 109 -5.81 14.52 1.64
CA LEU A 109 -4.51 13.88 1.42
C LEU A 109 -4.31 12.73 2.40
N PHE A 110 -4.28 12.99 3.71
CA PHE A 110 -3.96 11.96 4.71
C PHE A 110 -5.05 10.90 4.83
N PHE A 111 -6.30 11.30 5.08
CA PHE A 111 -7.39 10.34 5.31
C PHE A 111 -7.81 9.63 4.02
N TRP A 112 -8.01 10.34 2.91
CA TRP A 112 -8.41 9.70 1.65
C TRP A 112 -7.32 8.78 1.08
N LEU A 113 -6.06 9.21 0.98
CA LEU A 113 -5.00 8.33 0.48
C LEU A 113 -4.67 7.23 1.50
N GLY A 114 -4.77 7.49 2.80
CA GLY A 114 -4.59 6.48 3.84
C GLY A 114 -5.63 5.36 3.75
N THR A 115 -6.92 5.73 3.66
CA THR A 115 -8.03 4.79 3.47
C THR A 115 -7.91 4.02 2.16
N THR A 116 -7.52 4.72 1.08
CA THR A 116 -7.24 4.08 -0.22
C THR A 116 -6.09 3.09 -0.10
N GLY A 117 -4.97 3.47 0.52
CA GLY A 117 -3.83 2.59 0.76
C GLY A 117 -4.20 1.35 1.58
N GLY A 118 -5.03 1.51 2.61
CA GLY A 118 -5.59 0.41 3.39
C GLY A 118 -6.39 -0.57 2.54
N LEU A 119 -7.28 -0.05 1.66
CA LEU A 119 -7.99 -0.86 0.68
C LEU A 119 -7.02 -1.59 -0.27
N GLY A 120 -5.98 -0.91 -0.75
CA GLY A 120 -4.95 -1.51 -1.59
C GLY A 120 -4.24 -2.68 -0.93
N VAL A 121 -3.86 -2.54 0.34
CA VAL A 121 -3.25 -3.63 1.13
C VAL A 121 -4.23 -4.78 1.32
N LEU A 122 -5.51 -4.50 1.60
CA LEU A 122 -6.53 -5.54 1.70
C LEU A 122 -6.69 -6.33 0.39
N LEU A 123 -6.76 -5.64 -0.75
CA LEU A 123 -6.84 -6.26 -2.07
C LEU A 123 -5.57 -7.06 -2.40
N LEU A 124 -4.39 -6.54 -2.03
CA LEU A 124 -3.11 -7.24 -2.20
C LEU A 124 -3.09 -8.56 -1.40
N ILE A 125 -3.48 -8.53 -0.13
CA ILE A 125 -3.49 -9.73 0.72
C ILE A 125 -4.54 -10.73 0.21
N THR A 126 -5.70 -10.24 -0.23
CA THR A 126 -6.76 -11.08 -0.81
C THR A 126 -6.30 -11.80 -2.07
N THR A 127 -5.70 -11.05 -3.01
CA THR A 127 -5.18 -11.63 -4.26
C THR A 127 -4.01 -12.57 -4.02
N THR A 128 -3.16 -12.28 -3.02
CA THR A 128 -2.07 -13.17 -2.60
C THR A 128 -2.61 -14.49 -2.03
N SER A 129 -3.62 -14.43 -1.15
CA SER A 129 -4.26 -15.62 -0.59
C SER A 129 -4.91 -16.48 -1.68
N LEU A 130 -5.57 -15.84 -2.65
CA LEU A 130 -6.13 -16.52 -3.83
C LEU A 130 -5.03 -17.18 -4.66
N ALA A 131 -3.91 -16.49 -4.91
CA ALA A 131 -2.78 -17.04 -5.65
C ALA A 131 -2.21 -18.31 -4.96
N ILE A 132 -2.01 -18.28 -3.64
CA ILE A 132 -1.55 -19.44 -2.86
C ILE A 132 -2.54 -20.59 -2.94
N THR A 133 -3.85 -20.30 -2.84
CA THR A 133 -4.90 -21.31 -2.98
C THR A 133 -4.84 -21.97 -4.36
N THR A 134 -4.79 -21.17 -5.43
CA THR A 134 -4.71 -21.69 -6.80
C THR A 134 -3.42 -22.47 -7.06
N HIS A 135 -2.30 -22.10 -6.41
CA HIS A 135 -1.05 -22.83 -6.51
C HIS A 135 -1.18 -24.26 -5.97
N HIS A 136 -1.70 -24.43 -4.75
CA HIS A 136 -1.86 -25.77 -4.14
C HIS A 136 -2.89 -26.64 -4.87
N LEU A 137 -3.94 -26.03 -5.44
CA LEU A 137 -4.90 -26.73 -6.29
C LEU A 137 -4.27 -27.23 -7.59
N ARG A 138 -3.33 -26.47 -8.17
CA ARG A 138 -2.60 -26.86 -9.39
C ARG A 138 -1.49 -27.88 -9.13
N THR A 139 -0.86 -27.87 -7.96
CA THR A 139 0.21 -28.81 -7.60
C THR A 139 -0.29 -30.11 -6.97
N HIS A 140 -1.59 -30.43 -7.13
CA HIS A 140 -2.24 -31.64 -6.61
C HIS A 140 -2.12 -31.83 -5.09
N THR A 141 -2.04 -30.74 -4.31
CA THR A 141 -2.00 -30.77 -2.84
C THR A 141 -3.26 -30.13 -2.21
N PRO A 142 -4.48 -30.61 -2.52
CA PRO A 142 -5.73 -29.93 -2.18
C PRO A 142 -5.96 -29.77 -0.67
N ARG A 143 -5.42 -30.68 0.16
CA ARG A 143 -5.50 -30.57 1.62
C ARG A 143 -4.81 -29.30 2.15
N GLN A 144 -3.70 -28.89 1.53
CA GLN A 144 -2.96 -27.69 1.88
C GLN A 144 -3.64 -26.41 1.34
N ALA A 145 -4.57 -26.54 0.39
CA ALA A 145 -5.37 -25.44 -0.14
C ALA A 145 -6.54 -25.04 0.78
N ILE A 146 -6.97 -25.89 1.73
CA ILE A 146 -8.16 -25.65 2.55
C ILE A 146 -8.03 -24.36 3.37
N LEU A 147 -6.93 -24.23 4.12
CA LEU A 147 -6.70 -23.07 4.99
C LEU A 147 -6.60 -21.75 4.20
N PRO A 148 -5.78 -21.65 3.12
CA PRO A 148 -5.74 -20.43 2.31
C PRO A 148 -7.04 -20.19 1.53
N ALA A 149 -7.82 -21.23 1.19
CA ALA A 149 -9.15 -21.04 0.57
C ALA A 149 -10.14 -20.37 1.52
N ILE A 150 -10.17 -20.80 2.78
CA ILE A 150 -11.00 -20.15 3.82
C ILE A 150 -10.56 -18.69 4.01
N ALA A 151 -9.25 -18.45 4.09
CA ALA A 151 -8.71 -17.09 4.19
C ALA A 151 -9.11 -16.24 2.96
N THR A 152 -9.01 -16.80 1.75
CA THR A 152 -9.41 -16.14 0.50
C THR A 152 -10.89 -15.77 0.52
N LEU A 153 -11.77 -16.66 1.01
CA LEU A 153 -13.20 -16.39 1.10
C LEU A 153 -13.47 -15.23 2.07
N ILE A 154 -12.91 -15.27 3.27
CA ILE A 154 -13.10 -14.22 4.29
C ILE A 154 -12.58 -12.88 3.77
N LEU A 155 -11.35 -12.86 3.25
CA LEU A 155 -10.72 -11.67 2.69
C LEU A 155 -11.47 -11.14 1.46
N GLY A 156 -12.04 -12.05 0.65
CA GLY A 156 -12.89 -11.69 -0.48
C GLY A 156 -14.17 -10.99 -0.04
N VAL A 157 -14.85 -11.50 0.98
CA VAL A 157 -16.03 -10.85 1.58
C VAL A 157 -15.65 -9.49 2.17
N MET A 158 -14.54 -9.40 2.91
CA MET A 158 -14.06 -8.14 3.47
C MET A 158 -13.74 -7.12 2.37
N SER A 159 -13.07 -7.54 1.28
CA SER A 159 -12.77 -6.69 0.14
C SER A 159 -14.03 -6.18 -0.54
N TRP A 160 -15.04 -7.06 -0.72
CA TRP A 160 -16.32 -6.68 -1.30
C TRP A 160 -17.05 -5.65 -0.44
N LEU A 161 -17.11 -5.85 0.89
CA LEU A 161 -17.69 -4.88 1.83
C LEU A 161 -16.92 -3.56 1.83
N ALA A 162 -15.59 -3.60 1.79
CA ALA A 162 -14.75 -2.41 1.79
C ALA A 162 -14.93 -1.58 0.51
N VAL A 163 -15.06 -2.21 -0.66
CA VAL A 163 -15.30 -1.53 -1.94
C VAL A 163 -16.71 -0.94 -2.00
N THR A 164 -17.73 -1.71 -1.61
CA THR A 164 -19.12 -1.24 -1.65
C THR A 164 -19.42 -0.17 -0.59
N GLY A 165 -18.75 -0.23 0.55
CA GLY A 165 -18.82 0.76 1.62
C GLY A 165 -17.80 1.90 1.50
N PHE A 166 -17.01 1.97 0.41
CA PHE A 166 -15.92 2.92 0.30
C PHE A 166 -16.34 4.40 0.38
N PRO A 167 -17.46 4.86 -0.23
CA PRO A 167 -17.91 6.23 -0.06
C PRO A 167 -18.16 6.58 1.42
N THR A 168 -18.74 5.65 2.17
CA THR A 168 -18.94 5.78 3.63
C THR A 168 -17.61 5.86 4.37
N LEU A 169 -16.62 5.05 3.97
CA LEU A 169 -15.26 5.11 4.55
C LEU A 169 -14.59 6.47 4.30
N LEU A 170 -14.88 7.13 3.19
CA LEU A 170 -14.37 8.48 2.91
C LEU A 170 -15.20 9.60 3.56
N GLY A 171 -16.35 9.28 4.17
CA GLY A 171 -17.28 10.26 4.71
C GLY A 171 -17.98 11.10 3.65
N VAL A 172 -18.11 10.59 2.42
CA VAL A 172 -18.75 11.29 1.29
C VAL A 172 -20.09 10.65 0.91
N PRO A 173 -21.01 11.40 0.27
CA PRO A 173 -22.25 10.83 -0.26
C PRO A 173 -21.98 9.68 -1.25
N ASN A 174 -22.84 8.67 -1.30
CA ASN A 174 -22.72 7.53 -2.23
C ASN A 174 -22.73 7.93 -3.72
N THR A 175 -23.25 9.12 -4.05
CA THR A 175 -23.25 9.70 -5.39
C THR A 175 -21.92 10.36 -5.77
N ALA A 176 -21.01 10.56 -4.81
CA ALA A 176 -19.74 11.21 -5.06
C ALA A 176 -18.84 10.31 -5.91
N ILE A 177 -18.36 10.85 -7.04
CA ILE A 177 -17.54 10.11 -7.99
C ILE A 177 -16.26 9.56 -7.35
N VAL A 178 -15.68 10.28 -6.40
CA VAL A 178 -14.43 9.89 -5.72
C VAL A 178 -14.56 8.59 -4.93
N GLY A 179 -15.75 8.31 -4.40
CA GLY A 179 -16.03 7.06 -3.67
C GLY A 179 -15.93 5.81 -4.54
N TRP A 180 -16.02 5.97 -5.86
CA TRP A 180 -15.89 4.88 -6.84
C TRP A 180 -14.62 4.98 -7.68
N LEU A 181 -14.11 6.19 -7.90
CA LEU A 181 -12.91 6.45 -8.68
C LEU A 181 -11.66 5.84 -8.02
N LEU A 182 -11.52 6.00 -6.69
CA LEU A 182 -10.35 5.50 -5.97
C LEU A 182 -10.30 3.96 -5.93
N PRO A 183 -11.38 3.24 -5.57
CA PRO A 183 -11.42 1.78 -5.72
C PRO A 183 -11.26 1.33 -7.18
N GLY A 184 -11.90 2.03 -8.13
CA GLY A 184 -11.77 1.76 -9.56
C GLY A 184 -10.34 1.89 -10.07
N GLY A 185 -9.54 2.76 -9.47
CA GLY A 185 -8.10 2.89 -9.75
C GLY A 185 -7.33 1.58 -9.57
N TYR A 186 -7.72 0.71 -8.63
CA TYR A 186 -7.09 -0.60 -8.48
C TYR A 186 -7.38 -1.56 -9.64
N LEU A 187 -8.54 -1.44 -10.29
CA LEU A 187 -8.82 -2.20 -11.52
C LEU A 187 -7.94 -1.73 -12.67
N ALA A 188 -7.72 -0.42 -12.78
CA ALA A 188 -6.79 0.14 -13.77
C ALA A 188 -5.34 -0.34 -13.51
N LEU A 189 -4.90 -0.34 -12.25
CA LEU A 189 -3.59 -0.88 -11.87
C LEU A 189 -3.47 -2.38 -12.16
N ALA A 190 -4.50 -3.17 -11.87
CA ALA A 190 -4.54 -4.59 -12.20
C ALA A 190 -4.45 -4.82 -13.71
N PHE A 191 -5.17 -4.02 -14.51
CA PHE A 191 -5.09 -4.06 -15.96
C PHE A 191 -3.69 -3.72 -16.48
N VAL A 192 -3.07 -2.65 -15.97
CA VAL A 192 -1.68 -2.30 -16.29
C VAL A 192 -0.74 -3.46 -15.95
N GLY A 193 -0.90 -4.09 -14.79
CA GLY A 193 -0.12 -5.27 -14.39
C GLY A 193 -0.26 -6.43 -15.38
N VAL A 194 -1.48 -6.74 -15.83
CA VAL A 194 -1.73 -7.79 -16.83
C VAL A 194 -1.08 -7.43 -18.17
N VAL A 195 -1.21 -6.18 -18.62
CA VAL A 195 -0.58 -5.71 -19.87
C VAL A 195 0.95 -5.81 -19.79
N LEU A 196 1.56 -5.40 -18.68
CA LEU A 196 3.00 -5.52 -18.45
C LEU A 196 3.45 -6.99 -18.45
N ALA A 197 2.71 -7.87 -17.77
CA ALA A 197 3.00 -9.31 -17.73
C ALA A 197 2.94 -9.95 -19.14
N VAL A 198 1.92 -9.63 -19.94
CA VAL A 198 1.77 -10.14 -21.30
C VAL A 198 2.88 -9.59 -22.22
N ARG A 199 3.21 -8.29 -22.10
CA ARG A 199 4.31 -7.68 -22.86
C ARG A 199 5.65 -8.30 -22.50
N LEU A 200 5.91 -8.55 -21.23
CA LEU A 200 7.14 -9.19 -20.76
C LEU A 200 7.25 -10.60 -21.32
N ARG A 201 6.17 -11.39 -21.28
CA ARG A 201 6.12 -12.73 -21.88
C ARG A 201 6.47 -12.73 -23.37
N GLY A 202 6.11 -11.68 -24.11
CA GLY A 202 6.44 -11.55 -25.53
C GLY A 202 7.84 -11.01 -25.83
N ARG A 203 8.37 -10.09 -25.03
CA ARG A 203 9.68 -9.44 -25.27
C ARG A 203 10.87 -10.13 -24.59
N HIS A 204 10.67 -10.62 -23.38
CA HIS A 204 11.69 -11.27 -22.56
C HIS A 204 11.11 -12.55 -21.91
N PRO A 205 10.88 -13.62 -22.69
CA PRO A 205 10.30 -14.86 -22.18
C PRO A 205 11.14 -15.50 -21.07
N ASP A 206 12.47 -15.40 -21.15
CA ASP A 206 13.39 -15.91 -20.12
C ASP A 206 13.25 -15.15 -18.80
N ALA A 207 13.10 -13.82 -18.86
CA ALA A 207 12.82 -13.00 -17.69
C ALA A 207 11.46 -13.36 -17.08
N TYR A 208 10.43 -13.54 -17.90
CA TYR A 208 9.10 -13.98 -17.44
C TYR A 208 9.13 -15.35 -16.76
N ALA A 209 9.88 -16.31 -17.31
CA ALA A 209 9.99 -17.68 -16.77
C ALA A 209 10.75 -17.73 -15.45
N THR A 210 11.67 -16.80 -15.21
CA THR A 210 12.47 -16.72 -13.98
C THR A 210 11.83 -15.87 -12.89
N LEU A 211 10.72 -15.15 -13.18
CA LEU A 211 9.98 -14.39 -12.18
C LEU A 211 9.57 -15.28 -11.00
N GLY A 212 9.99 -14.88 -9.80
CA GLY A 212 9.67 -15.59 -8.56
C GLY A 212 10.45 -16.89 -8.34
N THR A 213 11.37 -17.24 -9.23
CA THR A 213 12.30 -18.35 -9.01
C THR A 213 13.50 -17.86 -8.20
N THR A 214 13.86 -18.58 -7.13
CA THR A 214 15.14 -18.35 -6.46
C THR A 214 16.24 -18.85 -7.39
N PRO A 215 17.29 -18.06 -7.68
CA PRO A 215 18.41 -18.56 -8.47
C PRO A 215 18.95 -19.82 -7.80
N THR A 216 18.81 -20.98 -8.46
CA THR A 216 19.48 -22.19 -8.02
C THR A 216 20.96 -21.94 -8.22
N THR A 217 21.68 -21.59 -7.15
CA THR A 217 23.14 -21.65 -7.11
C THR A 217 23.56 -23.11 -7.19
N THR A 218 23.48 -23.69 -8.38
CA THR A 218 24.27 -24.84 -8.77
C THR A 218 25.54 -24.30 -9.40
N SER A 219 26.42 -23.72 -8.58
CA SER A 219 27.82 -23.65 -8.97
C SER A 219 28.36 -25.06 -8.78
N PRO A 220 28.86 -25.76 -9.81
CA PRO A 220 29.64 -26.95 -9.55
C PRO A 220 30.87 -26.45 -8.77
N VAL A 221 31.00 -26.90 -7.52
CA VAL A 221 32.30 -26.97 -6.86
C VAL A 221 33.07 -28.04 -7.63
N GLY A 222 33.56 -27.64 -8.80
CA GLY A 222 34.38 -28.43 -9.69
C GLY A 222 35.82 -28.20 -9.30
N ALA A 223 36.42 -29.27 -8.75
CA ALA A 223 37.82 -29.40 -8.47
C ALA A 223 38.73 -28.84 -9.57
N ARG A 224 39.74 -28.08 -9.13
CA ARG A 224 41.15 -28.21 -9.51
C ARG A 224 42.01 -27.41 -8.55
#